data_AF-A0A6A1Q613-F1
#
_entry.id   AF-A0A6A1Q613-F1
#
_cell.length_a   1.000
_cell.length_b   1.000
_cell.length_c   1.000
_cell.angle_alpha   90.00
_cell.angle_beta   90.00
_cell.angle_gamma   90.00
#
_symmetry.space_group_name_H-M   'P 1'
#
loop_
_entity.id
_entity.type
_entity.pdbx_description
1 polymer ?
#
loop_
_entity_poly.entity_id
_entity_poly.type
_entity_poly.pdbx_seq_one_letter_code
_entity_poly.pdbx_strand_id
1 'polypeptide(L)'
;KEWEELFVNNNYLATIRQKGINGQLRSSRFRSICWKHITNPRKVVGQQDLMINNPLSQDEGSLWNKFFQDKELRSMIEQDVKRTYVELLTGYFQ
;
A
#
# COMPACT_ATOMS: atom_id res chain seq x y z
N LYS A 1 -21.51 -28.51 -15.18
CA LYS A 1 -20.74 -29.04 -14.02
C LYS A 1 -19.58 -28.15 -13.58
N GLU A 2 -18.42 -28.11 -14.26
CA GLU A 2 -17.26 -27.29 -13.80
C GLU A 2 -17.58 -25.78 -13.69
N TRP A 3 -18.33 -25.23 -14.65
CA TRP A 3 -18.78 -23.84 -14.61
C TRP A 3 -19.64 -23.54 -13.38
N GLU A 4 -20.59 -24.42 -13.07
CA GLU A 4 -21.50 -24.26 -11.93
C GLU A 4 -20.72 -24.29 -10.62
N GLU A 5 -19.77 -25.20 -10.49
CA GLU A 5 -18.90 -25.32 -9.32
C GLU A 5 -17.98 -24.11 -9.10
N LEU A 6 -17.58 -23.44 -10.19
CA LEU A 6 -16.60 -22.35 -10.14
C LEU A 6 -17.21 -20.96 -10.12
N PHE A 7 -18.39 -20.74 -10.71
CA PHE A 7 -18.88 -19.39 -11.00
C PHE A 7 -20.35 -19.13 -10.61
N VAL A 8 -21.16 -20.15 -10.31
CA VAL A 8 -22.60 -19.94 -9.99
C VAL A 8 -22.83 -19.48 -8.55
N ASN A 9 -21.90 -19.77 -7.63
CA ASN A 9 -22.02 -19.30 -6.25
C ASN A 9 -21.73 -17.78 -6.17
N ASN A 10 -22.53 -17.03 -5.41
CA ASN A 10 -22.28 -15.59 -5.17
C ASN A 10 -20.89 -15.30 -4.58
N ASN A 11 -20.30 -16.26 -3.87
CA ASN A 11 -18.94 -16.18 -3.33
C ASN A 11 -17.89 -16.88 -4.23
N TYR A 12 -18.14 -16.97 -5.54
CA TYR A 12 -17.27 -17.67 -6.47
C TYR A 12 -15.81 -17.20 -6.44
N LEU A 13 -15.58 -15.91 -6.17
CA LEU A 13 -14.23 -15.33 -6.07
C LEU A 13 -13.40 -15.98 -4.94
N ALA A 14 -14.00 -16.23 -3.77
CA ALA A 14 -13.31 -16.90 -2.68
C ALA A 14 -12.99 -18.36 -3.03
N THR A 15 -13.94 -19.05 -3.67
CA THR A 15 -13.77 -20.43 -4.15
C THR A 15 -12.63 -20.53 -5.17
N ILE A 16 -12.59 -19.64 -6.16
CA ILE A 16 -11.52 -19.60 -7.18
C ILE A 16 -10.17 -19.33 -6.53
N ARG A 17 -10.08 -18.38 -5.59
CA ARG A 17 -8.83 -18.10 -4.86
C ARG A 17 -8.33 -19.32 -4.09
N GLN A 18 -9.21 -19.96 -3.31
CA GLN A 18 -8.84 -21.13 -2.51
C GLN A 18 -8.38 -22.30 -3.38
N LYS A 19 -9.14 -22.63 -4.43
CA LYS A 19 -8.76 -23.68 -5.40
C LYS A 19 -7.48 -23.33 -6.14
N GLY A 20 -7.25 -22.04 -6.41
CA GLY A 20 -6.01 -21.53 -7.02
C GLY A 20 -4.79 -21.73 -6.14
N ILE A 21 -4.87 -21.36 -4.86
CA ILE A 21 -3.81 -21.57 -3.85
C ILE A 21 -3.51 -23.07 -3.72
N ASN A 22 -4.54 -23.91 -3.73
CA ASN A 22 -4.40 -25.36 -3.67
C ASN A 22 -3.91 -26.00 -4.99
N GLY A 23 -3.65 -25.21 -6.04
CA GLY A 23 -3.15 -25.69 -7.33
C GLY A 23 -4.17 -26.45 -8.18
N GLN A 24 -5.45 -26.44 -7.80
CA GLN A 24 -6.52 -27.26 -8.40
C GLN A 24 -7.07 -26.69 -9.72
N LEU A 25 -6.62 -25.50 -10.13
CA LEU A 25 -7.10 -24.81 -11.34
C LEU A 25 -6.12 -24.87 -12.52
N ARG A 26 -5.01 -25.62 -12.39
CA ARG A 26 -3.98 -25.72 -13.44
C ARG A 26 -4.49 -26.34 -14.74
N SER A 27 -5.38 -27.32 -14.66
CA SER A 27 -6.00 -28.01 -15.80
C SER A 27 -7.41 -27.51 -16.14
N SER A 28 -7.89 -26.45 -15.46
CA SER A 28 -9.23 -25.93 -15.71
C SER A 28 -9.36 -25.36 -17.13
N ARG A 29 -10.50 -25.61 -17.78
CA ARG A 29 -10.81 -25.01 -19.10
C ARG A 29 -11.01 -23.50 -19.02
N PHE A 30 -11.28 -22.98 -17.81
CA PHE A 30 -11.45 -21.56 -17.52
C PHE A 30 -10.18 -20.92 -16.95
N ARG A 31 -9.02 -21.51 -17.22
CA ARG A 31 -7.72 -21.09 -16.69
C ARG A 31 -7.48 -19.59 -16.87
N SER A 32 -7.78 -19.01 -18.03
CA SER A 32 -7.58 -17.57 -18.30
C SER A 32 -8.42 -16.67 -17.37
N ILE A 33 -9.66 -17.06 -17.09
CA ILE A 33 -10.57 -16.33 -16.21
C ILE A 33 -10.12 -16.52 -14.75
N CYS A 34 -9.82 -17.75 -14.35
CA CYS A 34 -9.36 -18.07 -13.00
C CYS A 34 -8.07 -17.31 -12.64
N TRP A 35 -7.08 -17.27 -13.54
CA TRP A 35 -5.80 -16.59 -13.29
C TRP A 35 -5.91 -15.09 -13.05
N LYS A 36 -6.90 -14.41 -13.63
CA LYS A 36 -7.14 -12.99 -13.36
C LYS A 36 -7.57 -12.72 -11.91
N HIS A 37 -8.11 -13.72 -11.24
CA HIS A 37 -8.64 -13.61 -9.87
C HIS A 37 -7.75 -14.25 -8.80
N ILE A 38 -6.84 -15.16 -9.18
CA ILE A 38 -5.81 -15.78 -8.30
C ILE A 38 -4.54 -14.89 -8.28
N THR A 39 -4.72 -13.57 -8.25
CA THR A 39 -3.59 -12.63 -8.21
C THR A 39 -2.85 -12.78 -6.88
N ASN A 40 -1.53 -12.95 -6.94
CA ASN A 40 -0.67 -12.92 -5.76
C ASN A 40 -0.88 -11.57 -5.04
N PRO A 41 -1.26 -11.55 -3.75
CA PRO A 41 -1.41 -10.29 -3.01
C PRO A 41 -0.14 -9.42 -3.05
N ARG A 42 1.05 -10.04 -3.17
CA ARG A 42 2.33 -9.35 -3.34
C ARG A 42 2.56 -8.78 -4.74
N LYS A 43 1.85 -9.27 -5.77
CA LYS A 43 1.91 -8.68 -7.12
C LYS A 43 1.30 -7.29 -7.15
N VAL A 44 0.29 -7.03 -6.33
CA VAL A 44 -0.37 -5.72 -6.24
C VAL A 44 0.53 -4.69 -5.53
N VAL A 45 1.34 -5.16 -4.56
CA VAL A 45 2.36 -4.36 -3.86
C VAL A 45 3.59 -4.09 -4.75
N GLY A 46 3.87 -4.95 -5.73
CA GLY A 46 5.03 -4.85 -6.63
C GLY A 46 4.89 -3.87 -7.80
N GLN A 47 3.87 -3.01 -7.79
CA GLN A 47 3.70 -1.94 -8.78
C GLN A 47 4.16 -0.57 -8.25
N GLN A 48 4.86 -0.54 -7.12
CA GLN A 48 5.61 0.64 -6.72
C GLN A 48 6.96 0.60 -7.44
N ASP A 49 7.20 1.62 -8.26
CA ASP A 49 8.50 1.79 -8.92
C ASP A 49 9.59 1.85 -7.85
N LEU A 50 10.48 0.85 -7.86
CA LEU A 50 11.57 0.69 -6.89
C LEU A 50 12.64 1.79 -7.06
N MET A 51 12.70 2.42 -8.23
CA MET A 51 13.58 3.57 -8.47
C MET A 51 13.06 4.81 -7.74
N ILE A 52 11.74 4.93 -7.58
CA ILE A 52 11.09 6.06 -6.93
C ILE A 52 10.89 5.81 -5.43
N ASN A 53 10.54 4.58 -5.01
CA ASN A 53 10.20 4.25 -3.62
C ASN A 53 11.39 3.74 -2.80
N ASN A 54 12.48 4.52 -2.76
CA ASN A 54 13.67 4.25 -1.97
C ASN A 54 13.97 5.43 -1.01
N PRO A 55 14.54 5.20 0.20
CA PRO A 55 14.84 6.27 1.16
C PRO A 55 15.69 7.44 0.66
N LEU A 56 16.46 7.25 -0.41
CA LEU A 56 17.31 8.30 -1.00
C LEU A 56 16.69 8.96 -2.24
N SER A 57 15.51 8.52 -2.68
CA SER A 57 14.87 9.07 -3.88
C SER A 57 14.54 10.55 -3.67
N GLN A 58 14.94 11.38 -4.63
CA GLN A 58 14.63 12.82 -4.69
C GLN A 58 13.40 13.12 -5.55
N ASP A 59 12.77 12.09 -6.10
CA ASP A 59 11.58 12.22 -6.93
C ASP A 59 10.42 12.82 -6.12
N GLU A 60 9.66 13.76 -6.71
CA GLU A 60 8.52 14.40 -6.03
C GLU A 60 7.37 13.41 -5.76
N GLY A 61 7.27 12.33 -6.52
CA GLY A 61 6.34 11.23 -6.31
C GLY A 61 6.77 10.26 -5.20
N SER A 62 8.03 10.32 -4.75
CA SER A 62 8.57 9.42 -3.72
C SER A 62 7.90 9.63 -2.36
N LEU A 63 7.43 8.52 -1.76
CA LEU A 63 6.92 8.51 -0.39
C LEU A 63 7.99 8.93 0.62
N TRP A 64 9.24 8.53 0.39
CA TRP A 64 10.35 8.85 1.28
C TRP A 64 10.73 10.32 1.21
N ASN A 65 10.78 10.90 0.00
CA ASN A 65 11.09 12.32 -0.18
C ASN A 65 10.07 13.19 0.57
N LYS A 66 8.77 12.93 0.38
CA LYS A 66 7.69 13.63 1.11
C LYS A 66 7.81 13.49 2.62
N PHE A 67 8.07 12.27 3.11
CA PHE A 67 8.20 12.02 4.54
C PHE A 67 9.35 12.80 5.17
N PHE A 68 10.53 12.82 4.55
CA PHE A 68 11.69 13.53 5.09
C PHE A 68 11.52 15.05 5.01
N GLN A 69 11.01 15.57 3.89
CA GLN A 69 10.67 16.99 3.76
C GLN A 69 9.68 17.44 4.83
N ASP A 70 8.61 16.69 5.05
CA ASP A 70 7.61 17.00 6.08
C ASP A 70 8.23 17.02 7.48
N LYS A 71 9.15 16.10 7.78
CA LYS A 71 9.81 16.02 9.08
C LYS A 71 10.71 17.23 9.33
N GLU A 72 11.53 17.62 8.35
CA GLU A 72 12.41 18.79 8.45
C GLU A 72 11.61 20.08 8.54
N LEU A 73 10.58 20.22 7.71
CA LEU A 73 9.68 21.38 7.71
C LEU A 73 8.96 21.53 9.06
N ARG A 74 8.44 20.43 9.62
CA ARG A 74 7.83 20.43 10.96
C ARG A 74 8.80 20.86 12.04
N SER A 75 10.04 20.37 12.01
CA SER A 75 11.07 20.77 12.97
C SER A 75 11.38 22.27 12.89
N MET A 76 11.48 22.81 11.67
CA MET A 76 11.73 24.25 11.45
C MET A 76 10.59 25.10 11.99
N ILE A 77 9.33 24.75 11.66
CA ILE A 77 8.14 25.43 12.17
C ILE A 77 8.09 25.40 13.70
N GLU A 78 8.37 24.24 14.31
CA GLU A 78 8.35 24.11 15.77
C GLU A 78 9.39 25.01 16.45
N GLN A 79 10.60 25.10 15.88
CA GLN A 79 11.64 26.01 16.37
C GLN A 79 11.21 27.47 16.27
N ASP A 80 10.63 27.88 15.13
CA ASP A 80 10.18 29.26 14.93
C ASP A 80 9.02 29.65 15.84
N VAL A 81 8.09 28.72 16.11
CA VAL A 81 7.01 28.94 17.08
C VAL A 81 7.57 29.14 18.49
N LYS A 82 8.50 28.29 18.93
CA LYS A 82 9.14 28.40 20.25
C LYS A 82 9.91 29.72 20.42
N ARG A 83 10.61 30.16 19.36
CA ARG A 83 11.38 31.41 19.38
C ARG A 83 10.48 32.65 19.40
N THR A 84 9.39 32.65 18.62
CA THR A 84 8.50 33.81 18.48
C THR A 84 7.63 34.05 19.70
N TYR A 85 7.15 32.97 20.34
CA TYR A 85 6.21 33.04 21.47
C TYR A 85 6.85 32.64 22.80
N VAL A 86 8.10 33.07 23.03
CA VAL A 86 8.89 32.64 24.19
C VAL A 86 8.23 33.03 25.53
N GLU A 87 7.63 34.22 25.61
CA GLU A 87 7.00 34.76 26.84
C GLU A 87 5.71 34.01 27.23
N LEU A 88 4.95 33.55 26.23
CA LEU A 88 3.77 32.72 26.48
C LEU A 88 4.16 31.34 27.02
N LEU A 89 5.31 30.80 26.61
CA LEU A 89 5.75 29.47 27.03
C LEU A 89 6.43 29.47 28.40
N THR A 90 7.13 30.55 28.77
CA THR A 90 7.79 30.69 30.07
C THR A 90 6.87 31.23 31.16
N GLY A 91 5.83 31.99 30.81
CA GLY A 91 4.88 32.57 31.78
C GLY A 91 3.91 31.58 32.44
N TYR A 92 3.74 30.35 31.93
CA TYR A 92 2.92 29.30 32.57
C TYR A 92 3.70 28.44 33.59
N PHE A 93 5.00 28.69 33.78
CA PHE A 93 5.85 27.93 34.71
C PHE A 93 6.27 28.73 35.96
N GLN A 94 5.54 29.80 36.30
CA GLN A 94 5.80 30.61 37.49
C GLN A 94 4.59 30.63 38.43
#